data_AF-A0A8S2FZM8-F1
#
_entry.id   AF-A0A8S2FZM8-F1
#
_cell.length_a   1.000
_cell.length_b   1.000
_cell.length_c   1.000
_cell.angle_alpha   90.00
_cell.angle_beta   90.00
_cell.angle_gamma   90.00
#
_symmetry.space_group_name_H-M   'P 1'
#
loop_
_entity.id
_entity.type
_entity.pdbx_description
1 polymer ?
#
loop_
_entity_poly.entity_id
_entity_poly.type
_entity_poly.pdbx_seq_one_letter_code
_entity_poly.pdbx_strand_id
1 'polypeptide(L)'
;ITVNKSSLLNAGIGTFAAIDIEKGTYFGPYTGYKHCDMSMAERSGFAWMVTADNGQMCYFIDAFDPKCSNWLRWTNCPNYIWQQNLIA
;
A
#
# COMPACT_ATOMS: atom_id res chain seq x y z
N ILE A 1 -4.33 -3.29 -14.50
CA ILE A 1 -3.50 -3.70 -13.34
C ILE A 1 -3.59 -5.21 -13.20
N THR A 2 -2.48 -5.90 -12.97
CA THR A 2 -2.43 -7.35 -12.69
C THR A 2 -1.61 -7.62 -11.44
N VAL A 3 -1.87 -8.75 -10.77
CA VAL A 3 -1.10 -9.21 -9.59
C VAL A 3 -0.32 -10.45 -9.99
N ASN A 4 1.00 -10.39 -9.87
CA ASN A 4 1.91 -11.46 -10.29
C ASN A 4 3.10 -11.60 -9.32
N LYS A 5 3.95 -12.62 -9.50
CA LYS A 5 5.17 -12.79 -8.70
C LYS A 5 6.11 -11.58 -8.87
N SER A 6 6.55 -11.01 -7.76
CA SER A 6 7.51 -9.89 -7.75
C SER A 6 8.91 -10.37 -8.14
N SER A 7 9.66 -9.50 -8.81
CA SER A 7 11.09 -9.71 -9.09
C SER A 7 11.99 -9.29 -7.92
N LEU A 8 11.46 -8.57 -6.93
CA LEU A 8 12.19 -8.20 -5.73
C LEU A 8 12.44 -9.43 -4.86
N LEU A 9 13.67 -9.54 -4.33
CA LEU A 9 14.07 -10.64 -3.46
C LEU A 9 13.15 -10.71 -2.24
N ASN A 10 12.54 -11.88 -2.01
CA ASN A 10 11.65 -12.18 -0.87
C ASN A 10 10.38 -11.33 -0.76
N ALA A 11 10.00 -10.54 -1.78
CA ALA A 11 8.78 -9.73 -1.74
C ALA A 11 7.49 -10.50 -2.03
N GLY A 12 7.60 -11.76 -2.51
CA GLY A 12 6.43 -12.56 -2.86
C GLY A 12 5.77 -12.08 -4.15
N ILE A 13 4.58 -11.47 -4.03
CA ILE A 13 3.80 -10.97 -5.17
C ILE A 13 3.82 -9.44 -5.25
N GLY A 14 3.49 -8.91 -6.42
CA GLY A 14 3.54 -7.49 -6.73
C GLY A 14 2.43 -7.08 -7.70
N THR A 15 2.21 -5.78 -7.77
CA THR A 15 1.27 -5.19 -8.72
C THR A 15 1.99 -4.69 -9.98
N PHE A 16 1.44 -5.00 -11.15
CA PHE A 16 2.01 -4.64 -12.44
C PHE A 16 0.99 -3.90 -13.31
N ALA A 17 1.48 -2.88 -14.03
CA ALA A 17 0.71 -2.21 -15.06
C ALA A 17 0.55 -3.17 -16.27
N ALA A 18 -0.68 -3.30 -16.77
CA ALA A 18 -0.95 -4.10 -17.98
C ALA A 18 -0.97 -3.25 -19.25
N ILE A 19 -1.01 -1.93 -19.06
CA ILE A 19 -1.04 -0.88 -20.06
C ILE A 19 -0.21 0.28 -19.53
N ASP A 20 0.14 1.22 -20.38
CA ASP A 20 0.78 2.46 -19.95
C ASP A 20 -0.16 3.27 -19.06
N ILE A 21 0.41 3.87 -18.02
CA ILE A 21 -0.30 4.66 -17.01
C ILE A 21 0.27 6.07 -17.07
N GLU A 22 -0.60 7.05 -17.27
CA GLU A 22 -0.19 8.44 -17.36
C GLU A 22 0.31 8.97 -16.00
N LYS A 23 1.33 9.83 -16.05
CA LYS A 23 1.82 10.53 -14.88
C LYS A 23 0.71 11.39 -14.28
N GLY A 24 0.52 11.30 -12.96
CA GLY A 24 -0.55 12.00 -12.25
C GLY A 24 -1.83 11.20 -12.11
N THR A 25 -1.86 9.93 -12.56
CA THR A 25 -2.97 9.02 -12.27
C THR A 25 -3.05 8.74 -10.77
N TYR A 26 -4.26 8.87 -10.21
CA TYR A 26 -4.54 8.56 -8.80
C TYR A 26 -5.08 7.14 -8.67
N PHE A 27 -4.62 6.42 -7.63
CA PHE A 27 -5.15 5.12 -7.25
C PHE A 27 -5.62 5.17 -5.80
N GLY A 28 -6.82 4.67 -5.52
CA GLY A 28 -7.31 4.61 -4.16
C GLY A 28 -8.84 4.69 -4.03
N PRO A 29 -9.33 4.79 -2.79
CA PRO A 29 -8.53 4.83 -1.54
C PRO A 29 -7.86 3.49 -1.21
N TYR A 30 -6.81 3.50 -0.38
CA TYR A 30 -6.31 2.28 0.26
C TYR A 30 -7.35 1.77 1.25
N THR A 31 -7.67 0.47 1.22
CA THR A 31 -8.78 -0.10 2.01
C THR A 31 -8.29 -1.24 2.90
N GLY A 32 -8.90 -1.34 4.08
CA GLY A 32 -8.53 -2.28 5.13
C GLY A 32 -9.33 -2.03 6.41
N TYR A 33 -9.01 -2.74 7.48
CA TYR A 33 -9.60 -2.49 8.79
C TYR A 33 -9.02 -1.21 9.40
N LYS A 34 -9.88 -0.44 10.06
CA LYS A 34 -9.47 0.75 10.79
C LYS A 34 -9.03 0.36 12.20
N HIS A 35 -7.80 0.71 12.57
CA HIS A 35 -7.27 0.54 13.92
C HIS A 35 -6.92 1.89 14.54
N CYS A 36 -7.16 2.05 15.85
CA CYS A 36 -6.70 3.22 16.60
C CYS A 36 -5.43 2.90 17.42
N ASP A 37 -5.04 1.64 17.49
CA ASP A 37 -3.87 1.15 18.24
C ASP A 37 -2.72 0.84 17.27
N MET A 38 -1.59 1.51 17.49
CA MET A 38 -0.36 1.36 16.72
C MET A 38 0.19 -0.08 16.76
N SER A 39 0.06 -0.75 17.90
CA SER A 39 0.60 -2.11 18.09
C SER A 39 -0.08 -3.16 17.21
N MET A 40 -1.31 -2.91 16.79
CA MET A 40 -2.04 -3.75 15.84
C MET A 40 -1.57 -3.49 14.40
N ALA A 41 -1.38 -2.21 14.05
CA ALA A 41 -0.97 -1.78 12.72
C ALA A 41 0.47 -2.20 12.37
N GLU A 42 1.40 -2.15 13.31
CA GLU A 42 2.82 -2.47 13.05
C GLU A 42 3.07 -3.96 12.76
N ARG A 43 2.18 -4.84 13.21
CA ARG A 43 2.39 -6.30 13.10
C ARG A 43 2.17 -6.82 11.69
N SER A 44 1.34 -6.16 10.89
CA SER A 44 0.92 -6.72 9.61
C SER A 44 1.89 -6.42 8.47
N GLY A 45 2.56 -5.25 8.51
CA GLY A 45 3.31 -4.72 7.37
C GLY A 45 2.41 -4.20 6.23
N PHE A 46 1.09 -4.16 6.41
CA PHE A 46 0.10 -3.68 5.43
C PHE A 46 -0.69 -2.46 5.94
N ALA A 47 -0.18 -1.80 6.98
CA ALA A 47 -0.86 -0.67 7.58
C ALA A 47 -0.31 0.69 7.12
N TRP A 48 -1.22 1.61 6.81
CA TRP A 48 -0.91 3.02 6.60
C TRP A 48 -1.47 3.87 7.74
N MET A 49 -0.66 4.80 8.23
CA MET A 49 -1.09 5.81 9.20
C MET A 49 -1.83 6.92 8.47
N VAL A 50 -2.99 7.31 8.99
CA VAL A 50 -3.77 8.45 8.53
C VAL A 50 -3.63 9.57 9.55
N THR A 51 -3.17 10.73 9.09
CA THR A 51 -3.00 11.94 9.92
C THR A 51 -4.04 12.98 9.57
N ALA A 52 -4.35 13.86 10.51
CA ALA A 52 -5.03 15.12 10.23
C ALA A 52 -4.09 16.11 9.54
N ASP A 53 -4.64 17.22 9.03
CA ASP A 53 -3.89 18.27 8.34
C ASP A 53 -2.79 18.91 9.20
N ASN A 54 -2.95 18.87 10.53
CA ASN A 54 -1.96 19.34 11.50
C ASN A 54 -0.86 18.30 11.81
N GLY A 55 -0.84 17.16 11.11
CA GLY A 55 0.12 16.07 11.30
C GLY A 55 -0.20 15.14 12.48
N GLN A 56 -1.28 15.38 13.22
CA GLN A 56 -1.67 14.50 14.32
C GLN A 56 -2.17 13.16 13.79
N MET A 57 -1.66 12.05 14.36
CA MET A 57 -2.14 10.71 14.03
C MET A 57 -3.62 10.57 14.42
N CYS A 58 -4.44 10.10 13.48
CA CYS A 58 -5.87 9.87 13.68
C CYS A 58 -6.17 8.38 13.88
N TYR A 59 -5.74 7.54 12.93
CA TYR A 59 -5.95 6.09 12.92
C TYR A 59 -5.05 5.42 11.87
N PHE A 60 -5.09 4.10 11.81
CA PHE A 60 -4.44 3.29 10.80
C PHE A 60 -5.47 2.58 9.94
N ILE A 61 -5.14 2.34 8.66
CA ILE A 61 -5.85 1.42 7.78
C ILE A 61 -4.94 0.22 7.52
N ASP A 62 -5.34 -0.96 7.96
CA ASP A 62 -4.59 -2.21 7.82
C ASP A 62 -5.23 -3.15 6.79
N ALA A 63 -4.50 -3.42 5.71
CA ALA A 63 -4.95 -4.28 4.63
C ALA A 63 -4.52 -5.76 4.77
N PHE A 64 -4.14 -6.22 5.96
CA PHE A 64 -3.72 -7.60 6.18
C PHE A 64 -4.75 -8.62 5.68
N ASP A 65 -6.03 -8.45 6.04
CA ASP A 65 -7.10 -9.35 5.62
C ASP A 65 -7.53 -9.05 4.16
N PRO A 66 -7.33 -9.99 3.21
CA PRO A 66 -7.74 -9.79 1.82
C PRO A 66 -9.25 -9.66 1.63
N LYS A 67 -10.08 -10.03 2.61
CA LYS A 67 -11.54 -9.90 2.53
C LYS A 67 -12.02 -8.46 2.71
N CYS A 68 -11.22 -7.59 3.34
CA CYS A 68 -11.58 -6.20 3.63
C CYS A 68 -10.66 -5.19 2.93
N SER A 69 -9.79 -5.65 2.04
CA SER A 69 -8.77 -4.81 1.38
C SER A 69 -8.79 -4.96 -0.13
N ASN A 70 -8.27 -3.94 -0.82
CA ASN A 70 -8.17 -3.92 -2.27
C ASN A 70 -6.76 -4.30 -2.74
N TRP A 71 -6.58 -4.28 -4.05
CA TRP A 71 -5.34 -4.70 -4.72
C TRP A 71 -4.10 -3.87 -4.34
N LEU A 72 -4.25 -2.65 -3.81
CA LEU A 72 -3.11 -1.80 -3.43
C LEU A 72 -2.26 -2.43 -2.33
N ARG A 73 -2.82 -3.36 -1.55
CA ARG A 73 -2.07 -4.17 -0.56
C ARG A 73 -0.89 -4.93 -1.16
N TRP A 74 -0.91 -5.21 -2.46
CA TRP A 74 0.15 -5.95 -3.16
C TRP A 74 1.20 -5.05 -3.81
N THR A 75 1.06 -3.72 -3.70
CA THR A 75 2.07 -2.79 -4.22
C THR A 75 3.30 -2.81 -3.34
N ASN A 76 4.44 -3.23 -3.90
CA ASN A 76 5.71 -3.29 -3.17
C ASN A 76 6.36 -1.91 -3.06
N CYS A 77 7.15 -1.73 -2.00
CA CYS A 77 8.03 -0.58 -1.86
C CYS A 77 9.25 -0.71 -2.79
N PRO A 78 9.67 0.38 -3.46
CA PRO A 78 10.89 0.37 -4.25
C PRO A 78 12.13 0.29 -3.33
N ASN A 79 13.16 -0.47 -3.73
CA ASN A 79 14.43 -0.50 -3.00
C ASN A 79 15.27 0.75 -3.26
N TYR A 80 15.04 1.41 -4.40
CA TYR A 80 15.78 2.57 -4.85
C TYR A 80 14.87 3.62 -5.47
N ILE A 81 15.25 4.90 -5.34
CA ILE A 81 14.46 6.04 -5.82
C ILE A 81 14.15 5.97 -7.32
N TRP A 82 15.07 5.47 -8.15
CA TRP A 82 14.86 5.35 -9.60
C TRP A 82 13.87 4.26 -10.00
N GLN A 83 13.50 3.37 -9.07
CA GLN A 83 12.44 2.37 -9.27
C GLN A 83 11.06 2.90 -8.86
N GLN A 84 10.99 4.03 -8.15
CA GLN A 84 9.73 4.59 -7.66
C GLN A 84 8.92 5.18 -8.81
N ASN A 85 7.66 4.77 -8.91
CA ASN A 85 6.69 5.29 -9.89
C ASN A 85 5.34 5.70 -9.28
N LEU A 86 5.16 5.53 -7.97
CA LEU A 86 3.99 5.96 -7.19
C LEU A 86 4.43 6.72 -5.94
N ILE A 87 3.57 7.63 -5.49
CA ILE A 87 3.72 8.38 -4.23
C ILE A 87 2.47 8.05 -3.39
N ALA A 88 2.70 7.74 -2.11
CA ALA A 88 1.67 7.47 -1.11
C ALA A 88 1.67 8.60 -0.07
#